data_AF-A0A2P5HSR8-F1
#
_entry.id   AF-A0A2P5HSR8-F1
#
_cell.length_a   1.000
_cell.length_b   1.000
_cell.length_c   1.000
_cell.angle_alpha   90.00
_cell.angle_beta   90.00
_cell.angle_gamma   90.00
#
_symmetry.space_group_name_H-M   'P 1'
#
loop_
_entity.id
_entity.type
_entity.pdbx_description
1 polymer ?
#
loop_
_entity_poly.entity_id
_entity_poly.type
_entity_poly.pdbx_seq_one_letter_code
_entity_poly.pdbx_strand_id
1 'polypeptide(L)'
;MATPFCMSGILAFMVVQPLVYPQISLTHSKVEPPVMNAVIMGRKTWESIPPKFRPLKGRLNVVISRSFSPSPEEPASLETEPVKASSLEQAITYLQQKPQGSLGRVFVIGGGQIYTAALELKEAKRVLLTKVMSDFECDTFFSLKLNGKGESSPGWVMRSKEELDTWTGEAVPEGVQVENDTSYEFQMWERTS
;
A
#
# COMPACT_ATOMS: atom_id res chain seq x y z
N MET A 1 10.07 22.96 10.48
CA MET A 1 10.04 22.70 9.03
C MET A 1 9.86 21.21 8.85
N ALA A 2 8.68 20.77 8.39
CA ALA A 2 8.46 19.36 8.08
C ALA A 2 9.11 19.11 6.72
N THR A 3 10.22 18.38 6.71
CA THR A 3 10.83 17.90 5.47
C THR A 3 9.79 17.00 4.78
N PRO A 4 9.37 17.28 3.54
CA PRO A 4 8.51 16.36 2.81
C PRO A 4 9.26 15.04 2.70
N PHE A 5 8.63 13.95 3.13
CA PHE A 5 9.12 12.59 2.94
C PHE A 5 8.96 12.26 1.45
N CYS A 6 9.85 12.80 0.61
CA CYS A 6 9.97 12.46 -0.79
C CYS A 6 10.89 11.25 -0.88
N MET A 7 10.33 10.06 -1.07
CA MET A 7 11.13 8.96 -1.60
C MET A 7 11.38 9.28 -3.07
N SER A 8 12.64 9.37 -3.48
CA SER A 8 13.10 9.70 -4.85
C SER A 8 12.08 9.36 -5.94
N GLY A 9 11.22 10.33 -6.27
CA GLY A 9 10.27 10.24 -7.37
C GLY A 9 9.40 8.97 -7.40
N ILE A 10 9.13 8.32 -6.27
CA ILE A 10 8.40 7.05 -6.26
C ILE A 10 7.39 7.07 -5.11
N LEU A 11 6.11 7.22 -5.48
CA LEU A 11 5.01 6.80 -4.63
C LEU A 11 4.69 5.35 -4.98
N ALA A 12 5.35 4.42 -4.31
CA ALA A 12 5.06 3.01 -4.42
C ALA A 12 4.07 2.63 -3.33
N PHE A 13 2.93 2.06 -3.69
CA PHE A 13 2.09 1.33 -2.74
C PHE A 13 2.35 -0.16 -2.92
N MET A 14 2.61 -0.86 -1.83
CA MET A 14 2.80 -2.30 -1.87
C MET A 14 1.52 -2.99 -1.42
N VAL A 15 1.07 -3.99 -2.16
CA VAL A 15 -0.07 -4.80 -1.75
C VAL A 15 0.46 -6.08 -1.14
N VAL A 16 0.20 -6.24 0.16
CA VAL A 16 0.52 -7.46 0.91
C VAL A 16 -0.74 -8.31 0.95
N GLN A 17 -0.72 -9.49 0.32
CA GLN A 17 -1.82 -10.45 0.32
C GLN A 17 -1.34 -11.87 0.67
N PRO A 18 -1.97 -12.50 1.68
CA PRO A 18 -2.57 -13.79 1.39
C PRO A 18 -3.87 -13.97 2.20
N LEU A 19 -5.02 -13.93 1.58
CA LEU A 19 -6.20 -14.58 2.14
C LEU A 19 -7.01 -15.04 0.94
N VAL A 20 -7.35 -16.32 0.91
CA VAL A 20 -8.26 -16.91 -0.07
C VAL A 20 -9.61 -16.26 0.16
N TYR A 21 -9.86 -15.13 -0.50
CA TYR A 21 -11.18 -14.54 -0.55
C TYR A 21 -11.89 -15.21 -1.71
N PRO A 22 -13.04 -15.88 -1.49
CA PRO A 22 -13.83 -16.36 -2.61
C PRO A 22 -14.09 -15.17 -3.52
N GLN A 23 -13.81 -15.35 -4.81
CA GLN A 23 -14.36 -14.49 -5.85
C GLN A 23 -15.84 -14.33 -5.51
N ILE A 24 -16.26 -13.12 -5.15
CA ILE A 24 -17.68 -12.84 -4.93
C ILE A 24 -18.32 -13.10 -6.29
N SER A 25 -18.97 -14.26 -6.41
CA SER A 25 -19.80 -14.61 -7.54
C SER A 25 -20.88 -13.54 -7.61
N LEU A 26 -20.93 -12.81 -8.73
CA LEU A 26 -21.93 -11.80 -9.03
C LEU A 26 -23.29 -12.48 -9.28
N THR A 27 -23.87 -13.08 -8.25
CA THR A 27 -25.20 -13.66 -8.28
C THR A 27 -25.98 -13.24 -7.04
N HIS A 28 -26.63 -12.09 -7.18
CA HIS A 28 -27.86 -11.60 -6.54
C HIS A 28 -28.03 -11.63 -5.00
N SER A 29 -28.39 -10.44 -4.49
CA SER A 29 -29.37 -10.17 -3.42
C SER A 29 -28.97 -10.33 -1.94
N LYS A 30 -27.96 -9.59 -1.51
CA LYS A 30 -27.92 -8.88 -0.21
C LYS A 30 -26.83 -7.82 -0.32
N VAL A 31 -27.14 -6.55 -0.03
CA VAL A 31 -26.11 -5.50 0.01
C VAL A 31 -25.28 -5.76 1.25
N GLU A 32 -24.22 -6.55 1.11
CA GLU A 32 -23.21 -6.67 2.14
C GLU A 32 -22.55 -5.30 2.34
N PRO A 33 -22.31 -4.87 3.59
CA PRO A 33 -21.63 -3.61 3.84
C PRO A 33 -20.29 -3.59 3.08
N PRO A 34 -19.87 -2.45 2.52
CA PRO A 34 -18.66 -2.38 1.72
C PRO A 34 -17.45 -2.87 2.52
N VAL A 35 -16.76 -3.86 1.98
CA VAL A 35 -15.49 -4.38 2.50
C VAL A 35 -14.49 -3.24 2.66
N MET A 36 -13.98 -3.03 3.87
CA MET A 36 -13.04 -1.96 4.18
C MET A 36 -11.61 -2.38 3.84
N ASN A 37 -10.88 -1.57 3.08
CA ASN A 37 -9.45 -1.81 2.86
C ASN A 37 -8.63 -1.43 4.10
N ALA A 38 -7.48 -2.09 4.32
CA ALA A 38 -6.52 -1.70 5.35
C ALA A 38 -5.29 -1.02 4.73
N VAL A 39 -4.74 -0.07 5.47
CA VAL A 39 -3.47 0.60 5.17
C VAL A 39 -2.52 0.45 6.34
N ILE A 40 -1.35 -0.11 6.07
CA ILE A 40 -0.25 -0.29 7.03
C ILE A 40 0.82 0.73 6.71
N MET A 41 1.28 1.46 7.73
CA MET A 41 2.37 2.42 7.56
C MET A 41 3.27 2.51 8.80
N GLY A 42 4.46 3.05 8.62
CA GLY A 42 5.38 3.33 9.72
C GLY A 42 5.01 4.62 10.45
N ARG A 43 5.42 4.73 11.72
CA ARG A 43 5.16 5.91 12.57
C ARG A 43 5.58 7.24 11.93
N LYS A 44 6.73 7.31 11.26
CA LYS A 44 7.19 8.53 10.57
C LYS A 44 6.26 8.95 9.43
N THR A 45 5.75 7.99 8.66
CA THR A 45 4.76 8.21 7.59
C THR A 45 3.43 8.68 8.17
N TRP A 46 2.99 8.08 9.28
CA TRP A 46 1.80 8.55 9.98
C TRP A 46 1.91 10.00 10.48
N GLU A 47 3.10 10.38 10.96
CA GLU A 47 3.38 11.73 11.44
C GLU A 47 3.53 12.78 10.35
N SER A 48 3.90 12.36 9.13
CA SER A 48 3.98 13.28 7.98
C SER A 48 2.61 13.60 7.38
N ILE A 49 1.59 12.77 7.61
CA ILE A 49 0.22 13.05 7.19
C ILE A 49 -0.36 14.18 8.07
N PRO A 50 -0.86 15.28 7.48
CA PRO A 50 -1.44 16.37 8.26
C PRO A 50 -2.56 15.87 9.19
N PRO A 51 -2.66 16.36 10.44
CA PRO A 51 -3.62 15.86 11.42
C PRO A 51 -5.08 15.81 10.94
N LYS A 52 -5.50 16.78 10.09
CA LYS A 52 -6.85 16.82 9.50
C LYS A 52 -7.15 15.71 8.49
N PHE A 53 -6.13 15.02 8.00
CA PHE A 53 -6.23 13.97 6.99
C PHE A 53 -5.92 12.57 7.55
N ARG A 54 -5.62 12.46 8.85
CA ARG A 54 -5.42 11.17 9.54
C ARG A 54 -6.48 10.98 10.64
N PRO A 55 -7.00 9.75 10.85
CA PRO A 55 -6.81 8.56 10.03
C PRO A 55 -7.31 8.73 8.60
N LEU A 56 -6.75 7.94 7.68
CA LEU A 56 -7.19 7.94 6.30
C LEU A 56 -8.62 7.38 6.21
N LYS A 57 -9.60 8.25 5.96
CA LYS A 57 -11.03 7.89 5.94
C LYS A 57 -11.34 6.71 5.02
N GLY A 58 -12.34 5.90 5.42
CA GLY A 58 -12.80 4.73 4.68
C GLY A 58 -11.83 3.54 4.68
N ARG A 59 -10.77 3.59 5.51
CA ARG A 59 -9.73 2.56 5.60
C ARG A 59 -9.41 2.25 7.06
N LEU A 60 -9.09 0.99 7.32
CA LEU A 60 -8.51 0.57 8.59
C LEU A 60 -7.03 0.98 8.59
N ASN A 61 -6.66 1.92 9.46
CA ASN A 61 -5.29 2.43 9.52
C ASN A 61 -4.50 1.65 10.59
N VAL A 62 -3.36 1.08 10.21
CA VAL A 62 -2.42 0.40 11.11
C VAL A 62 -1.08 1.14 11.09
N VAL A 63 -0.58 1.53 12.26
CA VAL A 63 0.69 2.24 12.42
C VAL A 63 1.69 1.38 13.16
N ILE A 64 2.87 1.20 12.55
CA ILE A 64 3.96 0.40 13.09
C ILE A 64 4.99 1.28 13.82
N SER A 65 5.27 0.94 15.08
CA SER A 65 6.39 1.49 15.86
C SER A 65 6.92 0.48 16.86
N ARG A 66 8.25 0.31 16.92
CA ARG A 66 8.92 -0.56 17.91
C ARG A 66 8.66 -0.15 19.38
N SER A 67 8.20 1.07 19.60
CA SER A 67 7.86 1.59 20.93
C SER A 67 6.44 1.23 21.39
N PHE A 68 5.62 0.64 20.53
CA PHE A 68 4.25 0.21 20.89
C PHE A 68 4.26 -1.13 21.61
N SER A 69 3.16 -1.40 22.31
CA SER A 69 2.95 -2.66 23.02
C SER A 69 3.09 -3.88 22.10
N PRO A 70 3.62 -5.01 22.61
CA PRO A 70 3.64 -6.29 21.89
C PRO A 70 2.24 -6.90 21.68
N SER A 71 1.18 -6.34 22.27
CA SER A 71 -0.22 -6.62 21.91
C SER A 71 -0.80 -5.46 21.09
N PRO A 72 -1.55 -5.72 20.00
CA PRO A 72 -2.22 -4.66 19.27
C PRO A 72 -3.26 -4.00 20.18
N GLU A 73 -3.16 -2.69 20.35
CA GLU A 73 -4.20 -1.91 21.00
C GLU A 73 -5.29 -1.61 19.95
N GLU A 74 -6.47 -2.25 20.11
CA GLU A 74 -7.67 -1.83 19.37
C GLU A 74 -8.01 -0.39 19.81
N PRO A 75 -8.13 0.56 18.87
CA PRO A 75 -8.49 1.93 19.22
C PRO A 75 -9.95 2.00 19.69
N ALA A 76 -10.28 3.03 20.47
CA ALA A 76 -11.66 3.29 20.88
C ALA A 76 -12.58 3.56 19.67
N SER A 77 -12.02 4.13 18.60
CA SER A 77 -12.66 4.27 17.30
C SER A 77 -11.64 4.25 16.16
N LEU A 78 -11.88 3.38 15.18
CA LEU A 78 -11.08 3.31 13.95
C LEU A 78 -11.21 4.57 13.07
N GLU A 79 -12.22 5.41 13.33
CA GLU A 79 -12.40 6.69 12.62
C GLU A 79 -11.51 7.80 13.17
N THR A 80 -11.08 7.69 14.44
CA THR A 80 -10.31 8.73 15.12
C THR A 80 -8.87 8.32 15.38
N GLU A 81 -8.60 7.02 15.53
CA GLU A 81 -7.29 6.51 15.92
C GLU A 81 -6.88 5.30 15.07
N PRO A 82 -5.58 5.13 14.80
CA PRO A 82 -5.07 3.95 14.13
C PRO A 82 -4.94 2.79 15.13
N VAL A 83 -4.93 1.59 14.58
CA VAL A 83 -4.42 0.40 15.29
C VAL A 83 -2.91 0.55 15.44
N LYS A 84 -2.40 0.32 16.65
CA LYS A 84 -0.96 0.37 16.93
C LYS A 84 -0.37 -1.03 16.89
N ALA A 85 0.67 -1.22 16.09
CA ALA A 85 1.43 -2.46 16.01
C ALA A 85 2.93 -2.23 16.24
N SER A 86 3.60 -3.17 16.87
CA SER A 86 5.05 -3.16 17.11
C SER A 86 5.87 -3.70 15.94
N SER A 87 5.26 -4.50 15.06
CA SER A 87 5.90 -5.07 13.85
C SER A 87 4.92 -5.26 12.69
N LEU A 88 5.46 -5.55 11.50
CA LEU A 88 4.66 -5.82 10.30
C LEU A 88 3.91 -7.16 10.41
N GLU A 89 4.56 -8.17 10.99
CA GLU A 89 3.98 -9.50 11.23
C GLU A 89 2.79 -9.41 12.19
N GLN A 90 2.93 -8.58 13.23
CA GLN A 90 1.84 -8.34 14.19
C GLN A 90 0.66 -7.62 13.52
N ALA A 91 0.94 -6.62 12.67
CA ALA A 91 -0.09 -5.94 11.88
C ALA A 91 -0.85 -6.92 10.96
N ILE A 92 -0.12 -7.81 10.28
CA ILE A 92 -0.72 -8.82 9.40
C ILE A 92 -1.56 -9.82 10.20
N THR A 93 -1.04 -10.32 11.33
CA THR A 93 -1.76 -11.24 12.21
C THR A 93 -3.06 -10.62 12.72
N TYR A 94 -3.03 -9.35 13.15
CA TYR A 94 -4.21 -8.60 13.56
C TYR A 94 -5.26 -8.52 12.44
N LEU A 95 -4.83 -8.22 11.21
CA LEU A 95 -5.74 -8.12 10.05
C LEU A 95 -6.33 -9.48 9.66
N GLN A 96 -5.58 -10.57 9.81
CA GLN A 96 -6.04 -11.94 9.55
C GLN A 96 -7.09 -12.42 10.55
N GLN A 97 -7.13 -11.84 11.76
CA GLN A 97 -8.12 -12.16 12.78
C GLN A 97 -9.47 -11.47 12.55
N LYS A 98 -9.56 -10.54 11.58
CA LYS A 98 -10.82 -9.87 11.28
C LYS A 98 -11.84 -10.85 10.67
N PRO A 99 -13.15 -10.67 10.95
CA PRO A 99 -14.19 -11.54 10.41
C PRO A 99 -14.08 -11.71 8.89
N GLN A 100 -14.32 -12.92 8.41
CA GLN A 100 -14.29 -13.20 6.98
C GLN A 100 -15.28 -12.28 6.25
N GLY A 101 -14.84 -11.62 5.19
CA GLY A 101 -15.65 -10.67 4.43
C GLY A 101 -15.77 -9.28 5.05
N SER A 102 -15.16 -8.98 6.21
CA SER A 102 -15.16 -7.61 6.75
C SER A 102 -14.02 -6.74 6.19
N LEU A 103 -12.97 -7.38 5.65
CA LEU A 103 -11.78 -6.71 5.16
C LEU A 103 -11.61 -6.96 3.65
N GLY A 104 -11.31 -5.89 2.93
CA GLY A 104 -10.92 -5.93 1.52
C GLY A 104 -9.42 -6.19 1.36
N ARG A 105 -8.75 -5.32 0.61
CA ARG A 105 -7.31 -5.40 0.32
C ARG A 105 -6.48 -4.76 1.44
N VAL A 106 -5.27 -5.27 1.65
CA VAL A 106 -4.28 -4.72 2.58
C VAL A 106 -3.16 -4.06 1.78
N PHE A 107 -2.91 -2.80 2.07
CA PHE A 107 -1.87 -2.00 1.44
C PHE A 107 -0.82 -1.61 2.47
N VAL A 108 0.45 -1.83 2.16
CA VAL A 108 1.56 -1.14 2.82
C VAL A 108 1.81 0.15 2.05
N ILE A 109 1.68 1.27 2.75
CA ILE A 109 1.82 2.62 2.19
C ILE A 109 3.09 3.33 2.68
N GLY A 110 4.03 2.55 3.21
CA GLY A 110 5.40 2.99 3.51
C GLY A 110 5.68 3.27 4.98
N GLY A 111 6.78 3.92 5.35
CA GLY A 111 7.85 4.42 4.48
C GLY A 111 8.90 3.36 4.13
N GLY A 112 10.10 3.79 3.71
CA GLY A 112 11.17 2.92 3.20
C GLY A 112 11.45 1.67 4.03
N GLN A 113 11.54 1.79 5.37
CA GLN A 113 11.76 0.64 6.25
C GLN A 113 10.61 -0.38 6.21
N ILE A 114 9.36 0.09 6.11
CA ILE A 114 8.19 -0.78 6.03
C ILE A 114 8.08 -1.41 4.64
N TYR A 115 8.43 -0.69 3.58
CA TYR A 115 8.52 -1.27 2.23
C TYR A 115 9.56 -2.39 2.15
N THR A 116 10.76 -2.17 2.70
CA THR A 116 11.80 -3.20 2.74
C THR A 116 11.31 -4.45 3.46
N ALA A 117 10.74 -4.30 4.66
CA ALA A 117 10.18 -5.43 5.41
C ALA A 117 9.04 -6.13 4.66
N ALA A 118 8.17 -5.37 3.98
CA ALA A 118 7.06 -5.94 3.22
C ALA A 118 7.53 -6.73 1.99
N LEU A 119 8.61 -6.31 1.32
CA LEU A 119 9.17 -7.03 0.16
C LEU A 119 9.71 -8.42 0.50
N GLU A 120 10.14 -8.63 1.74
CA GLU A 120 10.63 -9.92 2.23
C GLU A 120 9.49 -10.94 2.43
N LEU A 121 8.26 -10.46 2.56
CA LEU A 121 7.08 -11.30 2.71
C LEU A 121 6.69 -11.97 1.38
N LYS A 122 6.35 -13.25 1.44
CA LYS A 122 5.79 -14.01 0.29
C LYS A 122 4.42 -13.48 -0.13
N GLU A 123 3.79 -12.81 0.81
CA GLU A 123 2.51 -12.14 0.73
C GLU A 123 2.55 -10.90 -0.14
N ALA A 124 3.68 -10.21 -0.26
CA ALA A 124 3.82 -9.05 -1.14
C ALA A 124 3.85 -9.49 -2.60
N LYS A 125 2.65 -9.61 -3.19
CA LYS A 125 2.45 -10.09 -4.57
C LYS A 125 2.47 -8.97 -5.60
N ARG A 126 2.14 -7.75 -5.18
CA ARG A 126 1.93 -6.61 -6.09
C ARG A 126 2.56 -5.33 -5.58
N VAL A 127 3.09 -4.55 -6.50
CA VAL A 127 3.50 -3.16 -6.28
C VAL A 127 2.74 -2.28 -7.27
N LEU A 128 1.97 -1.33 -6.75
CA LEU A 128 1.42 -0.23 -7.53
C LEU A 128 2.40 0.92 -7.43
N LEU A 129 2.94 1.35 -8.56
CA LEU A 129 4.05 2.29 -8.62
C LEU A 129 3.63 3.52 -9.41
N THR A 130 3.66 4.69 -8.79
CA THR A 130 3.76 5.95 -9.54
C THR A 130 5.23 6.24 -9.75
N LYS A 131 5.71 6.00 -10.98
CA LYS A 131 7.10 6.26 -11.38
C LYS A 131 7.23 7.70 -11.84
N VAL A 132 7.87 8.54 -11.04
CA VAL A 132 8.17 9.93 -11.42
C VAL A 132 9.47 9.98 -12.20
N MET A 133 9.50 10.79 -13.25
CA MET A 133 10.59 10.93 -14.22
C MET A 133 11.35 12.26 -14.05
N SER A 134 11.34 12.80 -12.83
CA SER A 134 11.96 14.06 -12.46
C SER A 134 12.95 13.83 -11.31
N ASP A 135 14.06 14.57 -11.31
CA ASP A 135 15.09 14.48 -10.28
C ASP A 135 14.73 15.37 -9.08
N PHE A 136 14.84 14.81 -7.87
CA PHE A 136 14.63 15.51 -6.61
C PHE A 136 15.73 15.15 -5.61
N GLU A 137 16.13 16.10 -4.76
CA GLU A 137 16.96 15.79 -3.61
C GLU A 137 16.18 14.91 -2.63
N CYS A 138 16.66 13.69 -2.41
CA CYS A 138 15.98 12.68 -1.60
C CYS A 138 16.99 11.90 -0.75
N ASP A 139 16.59 11.56 0.48
CA ASP A 139 17.40 10.81 1.44
C ASP A 139 16.90 9.37 1.65
N THR A 140 15.76 9.04 1.05
CA THR A 140 15.06 7.75 1.20
C THR A 140 14.75 7.19 -0.17
N PHE A 141 15.05 5.91 -0.38
CA PHE A 141 14.89 5.23 -1.66
C PHE A 141 14.01 3.98 -1.52
N PHE A 142 13.26 3.67 -2.57
CA PHE A 142 12.52 2.41 -2.66
C PHE A 142 13.50 1.27 -2.96
N SER A 143 13.52 0.25 -2.11
CA SER A 143 14.55 -0.79 -2.12
C SER A 143 14.49 -1.73 -3.33
N LEU A 144 13.35 -1.82 -4.01
CA LEU A 144 13.17 -2.66 -5.17
C LEU A 144 13.55 -1.92 -6.46
N LYS A 145 14.46 -2.49 -7.24
CA LYS A 145 14.81 -1.99 -8.58
C LYS A 145 13.84 -2.56 -9.60
N LEU A 146 12.91 -1.71 -10.04
CA LEU A 146 11.94 -2.02 -11.08
C LEU A 146 12.32 -1.23 -12.34
N ASN A 147 12.91 -1.94 -13.30
CA ASN A 147 13.38 -1.33 -14.54
C ASN A 147 12.29 -1.44 -15.61
N GLY A 148 12.11 -0.42 -16.45
CA GLY A 148 10.98 -0.31 -17.38
C GLY A 148 10.88 -1.41 -18.47
N LYS A 149 9.92 -1.25 -19.40
CA LYS A 149 9.67 -2.20 -20.50
C LYS A 149 10.98 -2.60 -21.20
N GLY A 150 11.33 -3.89 -21.12
CA GLY A 150 12.47 -4.48 -21.82
C GLY A 150 13.70 -4.78 -20.96
N GLU A 151 13.73 -4.36 -19.69
CA GLU A 151 14.81 -4.68 -18.76
C GLU A 151 14.38 -5.74 -17.73
N SER A 152 15.31 -6.63 -17.38
CA SER A 152 15.04 -7.69 -16.40
C SER A 152 14.92 -7.10 -15.00
N SER A 153 13.73 -7.20 -14.40
CA SER A 153 13.51 -6.99 -12.96
C SER A 153 13.41 -8.38 -12.30
N PRO A 154 14.48 -8.91 -11.68
CA PRO A 154 14.48 -10.28 -11.16
C PRO A 154 13.35 -10.48 -10.16
N GLY A 155 12.48 -11.45 -10.43
CA GLY A 155 11.35 -11.77 -9.55
C GLY A 155 10.11 -10.89 -9.74
N TRP A 156 10.09 -9.93 -10.67
CA TRP A 156 8.95 -9.02 -10.88
C TRP A 156 8.67 -8.77 -12.36
N VAL A 157 7.39 -8.77 -12.73
CA VAL A 157 6.94 -8.47 -14.09
C VAL A 157 5.95 -7.30 -14.06
N MET A 158 6.18 -6.33 -14.93
CA MET A 158 5.26 -5.23 -15.15
C MET A 158 4.02 -5.75 -15.87
N ARG A 159 2.84 -5.38 -15.37
CA ARG A 159 1.55 -5.75 -15.91
C ARG A 159 1.08 -4.74 -16.95
N SER A 160 0.24 -5.22 -17.86
CA SER A 160 -0.40 -4.39 -18.87
C SER A 160 -1.34 -3.37 -18.24
N LYS A 161 -1.72 -2.36 -19.02
CA LYS A 161 -2.71 -1.37 -18.60
C LYS A 161 -4.05 -2.03 -18.32
N GLU A 162 -4.47 -2.97 -19.16
CA GLU A 162 -5.74 -3.68 -19.03
C GLU A 162 -5.78 -4.48 -17.73
N GLU A 163 -4.68 -5.12 -17.35
CA GLU A 163 -4.55 -5.81 -16.06
C GLU A 163 -4.60 -4.82 -14.89
N LEU A 164 -3.93 -3.66 -15.00
CA LEU A 164 -3.96 -2.61 -13.97
C LEU A 164 -5.39 -2.08 -13.78
N ASP A 165 -6.07 -1.67 -14.84
CA ASP A 165 -7.43 -1.13 -14.80
C ASP A 165 -8.42 -2.17 -14.25
N THR A 166 -8.32 -3.42 -14.70
CA THR A 166 -9.14 -4.52 -14.20
C THR A 166 -8.91 -4.74 -12.71
N TRP A 167 -7.66 -4.66 -12.27
CA TRP A 167 -7.32 -4.89 -10.87
C TRP A 167 -7.75 -3.73 -9.98
N THR A 168 -7.56 -2.47 -10.38
CA THR A 168 -8.00 -1.28 -9.63
C THR A 168 -9.52 -1.14 -9.65
N GLY A 169 -10.17 -1.60 -10.72
CA GLY A 169 -11.58 -1.32 -11.01
C GLY A 169 -11.80 0.10 -11.53
N GLU A 170 -10.73 0.77 -11.97
CA GLU A 170 -10.72 2.17 -12.40
C GLU A 170 -10.02 2.31 -13.75
N ALA A 171 -10.42 3.31 -14.54
CA ALA A 171 -9.71 3.66 -15.77
C ALA A 171 -8.48 4.51 -15.42
N VAL A 172 -7.32 3.86 -15.23
CA VAL A 172 -6.08 4.56 -14.86
C VAL A 172 -5.50 5.29 -16.09
N PRO A 173 -5.06 6.55 -15.96
CA PRO A 173 -4.45 7.26 -17.09
C PRO A 173 -3.28 6.49 -17.70
N GLU A 174 -3.28 6.35 -19.03
CA GLU A 174 -2.25 5.63 -19.76
C GLU A 174 -1.04 6.51 -20.06
N GLY A 175 0.15 5.93 -19.92
CA GLY A 175 1.41 6.58 -20.26
C GLY A 175 1.79 7.70 -19.29
N VAL A 176 2.68 8.56 -19.75
CA VAL A 176 3.25 9.64 -18.93
C VAL A 176 2.23 10.76 -18.76
N GLN A 177 1.93 11.07 -17.51
CA GLN A 177 1.17 12.23 -17.06
C GLN A 177 2.14 13.35 -16.70
N VAL A 178 1.71 14.60 -16.86
CA VAL A 178 2.48 15.78 -16.47
C VAL A 178 1.61 16.67 -15.60
N GLU A 179 2.09 16.96 -14.39
CA GLU A 179 1.42 17.85 -13.44
C GLU A 179 2.47 18.70 -12.71
N ASN A 180 2.31 20.02 -12.69
CA ASN A 180 3.24 20.95 -12.03
C ASN A 180 4.72 20.67 -12.37
N ASP A 181 5.04 20.57 -13.67
CA ASP A 181 6.37 20.26 -14.21
C ASP A 181 6.95 18.89 -13.78
N THR A 182 6.12 18.05 -13.17
CA THR A 182 6.49 16.70 -12.74
C THR A 182 5.86 15.67 -13.68
N SER A 183 6.70 14.88 -14.34
CA SER A 183 6.24 13.80 -15.22
C SER A 183 6.17 12.48 -14.45
N TYR A 184 5.09 11.72 -14.57
CA TYR A 184 4.93 10.44 -13.88
C TYR A 184 4.10 9.42 -14.66
N GLU A 185 4.30 8.13 -14.40
CA GLU A 185 3.52 7.03 -15.00
C GLU A 185 3.00 6.09 -13.90
N PHE A 186 1.75 5.64 -14.03
CA PHE A 186 1.17 4.60 -13.18
C PHE A 186 1.52 3.21 -13.71
N GLN A 187 2.04 2.36 -12.83
CA GLN A 187 2.47 1.02 -13.16
C GLN A 187 1.96 0.01 -12.13
N MET A 188 1.71 -1.22 -12.56
CA MET A 188 1.51 -2.35 -11.67
C MET A 188 2.57 -3.41 -11.95
N TRP A 189 3.18 -3.91 -10.88
CA TRP A 189 4.17 -4.97 -10.92
C TRP A 189 3.68 -6.15 -10.11
N GLU A 190 3.91 -7.35 -10.62
CA GLU A 190 3.60 -8.60 -9.92
C GLU A 190 4.83 -9.48 -9.76
N ARG A 191 4.91 -10.14 -8.60
CA ARG A 191 5.99 -11.05 -8.30
C ARG A 191 5.89 -12.32 -9.17
N THR A 192 6.98 -12.70 -9.82
CA THR A 192 7.10 -13.97 -10.54
C THR A 192 7.53 -15.06 -9.56
N SER A 193 6.56 -15.71 -8.93
CA SER A 193 6.68 -16.75 -7.88
C SER A 193 7.18 -16.31 -6.49
#